data_AF-A0A260ZQV5-F1
#
_entry.id   AF-A0A260ZQV5-F1
#
_cell.length_a   1.000
_cell.length_b   1.000
_cell.length_c   1.000
_cell.angle_alpha   90.00
_cell.angle_beta   90.00
_cell.angle_gamma   90.00
#
_symmetry.space_group_name_H-M   'P 1'
#
loop_
_entity.id
_entity.type
_entity.pdbx_description
1 polymer ?
#
loop_
_entity_poly.entity_id
_entity_poly.type
_entity_poly.pdbx_seq_one_letter_code
_entity_poly.pdbx_strand_id
1 'polypeptide(L)'
;MLIFYFLSALLVVTVTSGPCKMSPLTTFLTDSQQQTLHQLIVSARDSGANEEMVKESMDEYLAQILPPDRLLELKRAHDEFEAQRRGKRSSDKPEPKKVFDIIDQFTSDYQKFYEESSAVRNRNNKKN
;
A
#
# COMPACT_ATOMS: atom_id res chain seq x y z
N MET A 1 46.86 -34.97 4.13
CA MET A 1 46.26 -33.63 3.90
C MET A 1 44.77 -33.74 4.18
N LEU A 2 44.29 -33.13 5.27
CA LEU A 2 42.87 -33.14 5.66
C LEU A 2 42.20 -31.90 5.09
N ILE A 3 41.28 -32.07 4.13
CA ILE A 3 40.51 -30.98 3.55
C ILE A 3 39.20 -30.88 4.34
N PHE A 4 39.10 -29.84 5.17
CA PHE A 4 37.87 -29.42 5.83
C PHE A 4 36.97 -28.71 4.81
N TYR A 5 35.91 -29.37 4.36
CA TYR A 5 34.82 -28.69 3.63
C TYR A 5 33.83 -28.12 4.65
N PHE A 6 34.00 -26.84 4.99
CA PHE A 6 32.98 -26.05 5.66
C PHE A 6 31.85 -25.76 4.67
N LEU A 7 30.78 -26.57 4.72
CA LEU A 7 29.52 -26.26 4.06
C LEU A 7 28.80 -25.19 4.91
N SER A 8 29.06 -23.91 4.62
CA SER A 8 28.28 -22.81 5.17
C SER A 8 26.89 -22.82 4.53
N ALA A 9 25.91 -23.39 5.24
CA ALA A 9 24.51 -23.26 4.89
C ALA A 9 24.07 -21.81 5.11
N LEU A 10 24.13 -21.01 4.06
CA LEU A 10 23.50 -19.70 4.00
C LEU A 10 21.99 -19.91 3.86
N LEU A 11 21.30 -19.99 5.00
CA LEU A 11 19.84 -19.98 5.05
C LEU A 11 19.36 -18.57 4.70
N VAL A 12 19.16 -18.30 3.41
CA VAL A 12 18.49 -17.09 2.93
C VAL A 12 17.01 -17.23 3.27
N VAL A 13 16.58 -16.54 4.32
CA VAL A 13 15.15 -16.34 4.61
C VAL A 13 14.57 -15.46 3.49
N THR A 14 14.04 -16.10 2.46
CA THR A 14 13.27 -15.41 1.43
C THR A 14 11.90 -15.11 2.01
N VAL A 15 11.63 -13.84 2.28
CA VAL A 15 10.25 -13.34 2.45
C VAL A 15 9.58 -13.53 1.10
N THR A 16 8.84 -14.61 0.93
CA THR A 16 8.09 -14.89 -0.30
C THR A 16 6.89 -13.96 -0.38
N SER A 17 7.11 -12.70 -0.77
CA SER A 17 6.05 -11.91 -1.40
C SER A 17 5.76 -12.56 -2.75
N GLY A 18 4.93 -13.61 -2.75
CA GLY A 18 4.49 -14.28 -3.96
C GLY A 18 3.93 -13.27 -4.97
N PRO A 19 3.98 -13.58 -6.28
CA PRO A 19 3.54 -12.67 -7.33
C PRO A 19 2.14 -12.13 -7.00
N CYS A 20 1.99 -10.80 -7.06
CA CYS A 20 0.69 -10.17 -6.85
C CYS A 20 -0.27 -10.77 -7.87
N LYS A 21 -1.34 -11.42 -7.39
CA LYS A 21 -2.41 -11.89 -8.28
C LYS A 21 -2.94 -10.67 -9.02
N MET A 22 -3.07 -10.78 -10.34
CA MET A 22 -3.63 -9.72 -11.16
C MET A 22 -5.12 -9.58 -10.87
N SER A 23 -5.69 -8.40 -11.14
CA SER A 23 -7.13 -8.19 -10.99
C SER A 23 -7.88 -9.11 -11.97
N PRO A 24 -9.01 -9.72 -11.58
CA PRO A 24 -9.84 -10.48 -12.50
C PRO A 24 -10.25 -9.67 -13.75
N LEU A 25 -10.38 -8.35 -13.64
CA LEU A 25 -10.65 -7.51 -14.81
C LEU A 25 -9.59 -7.65 -15.91
N THR A 26 -8.31 -7.90 -15.56
CA THR A 26 -7.23 -8.08 -16.55
C THR A 26 -7.21 -9.48 -17.18
N THR A 27 -7.90 -10.45 -16.58
CA THR A 27 -7.95 -11.83 -17.11
C THR A 27 -9.21 -12.10 -17.91
N PHE A 28 -10.32 -11.44 -17.58
CA PHE A 28 -11.60 -11.63 -18.24
C PHE A 28 -11.85 -10.65 -19.39
N LEU A 29 -11.19 -9.48 -19.37
CA LEU A 29 -11.38 -8.42 -20.36
C LEU A 29 -10.13 -8.26 -21.24
N THR A 30 -10.34 -7.94 -22.51
CA THR A 30 -9.26 -7.51 -23.41
C THR A 30 -8.73 -6.14 -23.02
N ASP A 31 -7.52 -5.78 -23.45
CA ASP A 31 -6.93 -4.46 -23.18
C ASP A 31 -7.85 -3.31 -23.66
N SER A 32 -8.49 -3.48 -24.82
CA SER A 32 -9.45 -2.50 -25.35
C SER A 32 -10.70 -2.35 -24.48
N GLN A 33 -11.22 -3.45 -23.93
CA GLN A 33 -12.36 -3.43 -23.01
C GLN A 33 -11.99 -2.80 -21.67
N GLN A 34 -10.78 -3.07 -21.16
CA GLN A 34 -10.24 -2.44 -19.96
C GLN A 34 -10.08 -0.93 -20.13
N GLN A 35 -9.56 -0.49 -21.28
CA GLN A 35 -9.41 0.94 -21.58
C GLN A 35 -10.76 1.64 -21.71
N THR A 36 -11.74 0.99 -22.34
CA THR A 36 -13.11 1.51 -22.46
C THR A 36 -13.77 1.65 -21.09
N LEU A 37 -13.68 0.60 -20.26
CA LEU A 37 -14.19 0.63 -18.87
C LEU A 37 -13.53 1.74 -18.06
N HIS A 38 -12.21 1.92 -18.20
CA HIS A 38 -11.47 3.00 -17.53
C HIS A 38 -11.98 4.38 -17.95
N GLN A 39 -12.14 4.62 -19.26
CA GLN A 39 -12.61 5.89 -19.79
C GLN A 39 -14.06 6.18 -19.36
N LEU A 40 -14.91 5.16 -19.29
CA LEU A 40 -16.27 5.25 -18.78
C LEU A 40 -16.29 5.69 -17.30
N ILE A 41 -15.45 5.07 -16.45
CA ILE A 41 -15.33 5.46 -15.03
C ILE A 41 -14.82 6.90 -14.88
N VAL A 42 -13.79 7.28 -15.64
CA VAL A 42 -13.21 8.62 -15.57
C VAL A 42 -14.25 9.66 -15.97
N SER A 43 -14.91 9.48 -17.12
CA SER A 43 -15.95 10.40 -17.60
C SER A 43 -17.17 10.49 -16.66
N ALA A 44 -17.57 9.37 -16.05
CA ALA A 44 -18.64 9.37 -15.04
C ALA A 44 -18.23 10.18 -13.80
N ARG A 45 -17.00 10.03 -13.33
CA ARG A 45 -16.49 10.81 -12.18
C ARG A 45 -16.32 12.28 -12.51
N ASP A 46 -15.83 12.61 -13.70
CA ASP A 46 -15.68 13.99 -14.17
C ASP A 46 -17.03 14.71 -14.29
N SER A 47 -18.10 13.97 -14.59
CA SER A 47 -19.47 14.49 -14.61
C SER A 47 -20.13 14.57 -13.22
N GLY A 48 -19.42 14.18 -12.15
CA GLY A 48 -19.90 14.25 -10.77
C GLY A 48 -20.76 13.07 -10.34
N ALA A 49 -20.71 11.94 -11.05
CA ALA A 49 -21.41 10.72 -10.63
C ALA A 49 -20.88 10.23 -9.28
N ASN A 50 -21.80 9.80 -8.41
CA ASN A 50 -21.43 9.17 -7.15
C ASN A 50 -20.94 7.72 -7.39
N GLU A 51 -20.35 7.10 -6.37
CA GLU A 51 -19.74 5.76 -6.51
C GLU A 51 -20.77 4.68 -6.90
N GLU A 52 -22.03 4.82 -6.47
CA GLU A 52 -23.10 3.89 -6.83
C GLU A 52 -23.45 3.97 -8.31
N MET A 53 -23.62 5.18 -8.85
CA MET A 53 -23.84 5.39 -10.29
C MET A 53 -22.68 4.89 -11.14
N VAL A 54 -21.43 5.12 -10.69
CA VAL A 54 -20.25 4.58 -11.38
C VAL A 54 -20.31 3.07 -11.40
N LYS A 55 -20.63 2.43 -10.27
CA LYS A 55 -20.74 0.98 -10.18
C LYS A 55 -21.84 0.43 -11.10
N GLU A 56 -23.02 1.05 -11.13
CA GLU A 56 -24.10 0.67 -12.04
C GLU A 56 -23.67 0.76 -13.50
N SER A 57 -23.02 1.85 -13.89
CA SER A 57 -22.51 2.02 -15.26
C SER A 57 -21.46 0.97 -15.65
N MET A 58 -20.62 0.56 -14.69
CA MET A 58 -19.67 -0.54 -14.89
C MET A 58 -20.38 -1.88 -15.04
N ASP A 59 -21.34 -2.19 -14.16
CA ASP A 59 -22.11 -3.44 -14.20
C ASP A 59 -22.90 -3.55 -15.52
N GLU A 60 -23.48 -2.46 -15.99
CA GLU A 60 -24.17 -2.39 -17.27
C GLU A 60 -23.23 -2.66 -18.44
N TYR A 61 -22.07 -1.98 -18.49
CA TYR A 61 -21.07 -2.22 -19.52
C TYR A 61 -20.59 -3.68 -19.52
N LEU A 62 -20.27 -4.23 -18.36
CA LEU A 62 -19.82 -5.63 -18.22
C LEU A 62 -20.89 -6.62 -18.69
N ALA A 63 -22.17 -6.36 -18.43
CA ALA A 63 -23.28 -7.19 -18.92
C ALA A 63 -23.48 -7.11 -20.44
N GLN A 64 -23.09 -6.01 -21.08
CA GLN A 64 -23.13 -5.88 -22.54
C GLN A 64 -22.00 -6.66 -23.23
N ILE A 65 -20.81 -6.69 -22.62
CA ILE A 65 -19.62 -7.27 -23.27
C ILE A 65 -19.34 -8.73 -22.89
N LEU A 66 -19.89 -9.22 -21.77
CA LEU A 66 -19.69 -10.59 -21.31
C LEU A 66 -21.01 -11.37 -21.32
N PRO A 67 -20.99 -12.66 -21.71
CA PRO A 67 -22.16 -13.52 -21.55
C PRO A 67 -22.46 -13.75 -20.05
N PRO A 68 -23.71 -14.06 -19.67
CA PRO A 68 -24.15 -14.14 -18.27
C PRO A 68 -23.29 -15.07 -17.40
N ASP A 69 -22.89 -16.22 -17.92
CA ASP A 69 -22.07 -17.20 -17.17
C ASP A 69 -20.66 -16.65 -16.86
N ARG A 70 -20.05 -15.95 -17.82
CA ARG A 70 -18.73 -15.33 -17.66
C ARG A 70 -18.78 -14.13 -16.74
N LEU A 71 -19.88 -13.37 -16.77
CA LEU A 71 -20.11 -12.27 -15.84
C LEU A 71 -20.22 -12.79 -14.40
N LEU A 72 -20.93 -13.90 -14.17
CA LEU A 72 -21.02 -14.53 -12.86
C LEU A 72 -19.65 -15.02 -12.37
N GLU A 73 -18.87 -15.64 -13.25
CA GLU A 73 -17.51 -16.09 -12.97
C GLU A 73 -16.60 -14.90 -12.57
N LEU A 74 -16.67 -13.81 -13.34
CA LEU A 74 -15.94 -12.58 -13.06
C LEU A 74 -16.32 -12.00 -11.68
N LYS A 75 -17.62 -11.91 -11.36
CA LYS A 75 -18.09 -11.39 -10.08
C LYS A 75 -17.54 -12.22 -8.92
N ARG A 76 -17.63 -13.55 -9.00
CA ARG A 76 -17.07 -14.45 -7.99
C ARG A 76 -15.54 -14.26 -7.85
N ALA A 77 -14.81 -14.25 -8.96
CA ALA A 77 -13.36 -14.07 -8.93
C ALA A 77 -12.96 -12.70 -8.36
N HIS A 78 -13.72 -11.65 -8.67
CA HIS A 78 -13.52 -10.30 -8.15
C HIS A 78 -13.75 -10.22 -6.64
N ASP A 79 -14.81 -10.84 -6.13
CA ASP A 79 -15.10 -10.88 -4.70
C ASP A 79 -14.01 -11.64 -3.91
N GLU A 80 -13.55 -12.79 -4.43
CA GLU A 80 -12.44 -13.55 -3.85
C GLU A 80 -11.13 -12.77 -3.84
N PHE A 81 -10.86 -12.05 -4.94
CA PHE A 81 -9.69 -11.19 -5.06
C PHE A 81 -9.72 -10.04 -4.04
N GLU A 82 -10.86 -9.34 -3.91
CA GLU A 82 -11.02 -8.26 -2.95
C GLU A 82 -10.98 -8.75 -1.51
N ALA A 83 -11.53 -9.93 -1.20
CA ALA A 83 -11.42 -10.55 0.12
C ALA A 83 -9.94 -10.83 0.50
N GLN A 84 -9.17 -11.40 -0.43
CA GLN A 84 -7.73 -11.65 -0.24
C GLN A 84 -6.95 -10.33 -0.08
N ARG A 85 -7.28 -9.31 -0.88
CA ARG A 85 -6.63 -8.00 -0.83
C ARG A 85 -6.91 -7.29 0.50
N ARG A 86 -8.15 -7.33 0.99
CA ARG A 86 -8.55 -6.74 2.28
C ARG A 86 -7.94 -7.48 3.47
N GLY A 87 -7.88 -8.81 3.43
CA GLY A 87 -7.28 -9.62 4.50
C GLY A 87 -5.79 -9.35 4.74
N LYS A 88 -5.03 -8.90 3.71
CA LYS A 88 -3.61 -8.53 3.86
C LYS A 88 -3.36 -7.17 4.52
N ARG A 89 -4.39 -6.34 4.73
CA ARG A 89 -4.24 -5.04 5.39
C ARG A 89 -4.23 -5.13 6.92
N SER A 90 -4.57 -6.29 7.50
CA SER A 90 -4.69 -6.47 8.95
C SER A 90 -3.46 -7.09 9.63
N SER A 91 -2.35 -7.32 8.93
CA SER A 91 -1.16 -7.90 9.57
C SER A 91 -0.22 -6.80 10.08
N ASP A 92 -0.21 -6.58 11.40
CA ASP A 92 0.93 -6.24 12.27
C ASP A 92 2.06 -5.40 11.68
N LYS A 93 1.75 -4.37 10.90
CA LYS A 93 2.75 -3.36 10.56
C LYS A 93 2.62 -2.26 11.61
N PRO A 94 3.69 -1.94 12.37
CA PRO A 94 3.63 -0.81 13.27
C PRO A 94 3.22 0.41 12.47
N GLU A 95 2.23 1.15 12.99
CA GLU A 95 1.76 2.37 12.33
C GLU A 95 2.97 3.27 12.02
N PRO A 96 3.07 3.79 10.78
CA PRO A 96 4.14 4.73 10.46
C PRO A 96 4.04 5.91 11.44
N LYS A 97 5.16 6.25 12.08
CA LYS A 97 5.24 7.37 13.04
C LYS A 97 4.68 8.63 12.39
N LYS A 98 3.82 9.36 13.10
CA LYS A 98 3.24 10.60 12.57
C LYS A 98 4.34 11.65 12.46
N VAL A 99 4.22 12.55 11.47
CA VAL A 99 5.19 13.63 11.25
C VAL A 99 5.36 14.49 12.52
N PHE A 100 4.27 14.74 13.25
CA PHE A 100 4.30 15.48 14.52
C PHE A 100 5.13 14.77 15.59
N ASP A 101 5.05 13.45 15.72
CA ASP A 101 5.85 12.67 16.68
C ASP A 101 7.36 12.76 16.37
N ILE A 102 7.71 12.83 15.07
CA ILE A 102 9.09 13.03 14.62
C ILE A 102 9.56 14.43 14.98
N ILE A 103 8.74 15.45 14.72
CA ILE A 103 9.06 16.84 15.04
C ILE A 103 9.26 17.02 16.55
N ASP A 104 8.38 16.47 17.38
CA ASP A 104 8.49 16.57 18.84
C ASP A 104 9.79 15.94 19.36
N GLN A 105 10.16 14.76 18.84
CA GLN A 105 11.42 14.10 19.17
C GLN A 105 12.65 14.94 18.81
N PHE A 106 12.64 15.61 17.64
CA PHE A 106 13.74 16.48 17.24
C PHE A 106 13.73 17.82 18.00
N THR A 107 12.56 18.32 18.38
CA THR A 107 12.41 19.59 19.10
C THR A 107 12.97 19.48 20.52
N SER A 108 12.72 18.36 21.21
CA SER A 108 13.30 18.12 22.53
C SER A 108 14.83 18.09 22.51
N ASP A 109 15.42 17.48 21.48
CA ASP A 109 16.88 17.35 21.35
C ASP A 109 17.52 18.71 21.03
N TYR A 110 16.86 19.53 20.19
CA TYR A 110 17.33 20.87 19.86
C TYR A 110 17.19 21.85 21.04
N GLN A 111 16.10 21.76 21.80
CA GLN A 111 15.88 22.55 23.00
C GLN A 111 16.98 22.27 24.05
N LYS A 112 17.29 20.99 24.27
CA LYS A 112 18.34 20.55 25.20
C LYS A 112 19.71 21.12 24.84
N PHE A 113 20.04 21.21 23.55
CA PHE A 113 21.31 21.77 23.08
C PHE A 113 21.50 23.25 23.49
N TYR A 114 20.45 24.07 23.39
CA TYR A 114 20.49 25.48 23.80
C TYR A 114 20.53 25.66 25.32
N GLU A 115 19.76 24.85 26.04
CA GLU A 115 19.75 24.87 27.51
C GLU A 115 21.12 24.46 28.08
N GLU A 116 21.75 23.43 27.52
CA GLU A 116 23.07 22.97 27.95
C GLU A 116 24.17 24.01 27.66
N SER A 117 24.15 24.61 26.47
CA SER A 117 25.09 25.66 26.07
C SER A 117 24.96 26.92 26.93
N SER A 118 23.73 27.35 27.22
CA SER A 118 23.46 28.52 28.07
C SER A 118 23.81 28.26 29.54
N ALA A 119 23.57 27.04 30.05
CA ALA A 119 23.94 26.65 31.40
C ALA A 119 25.46 26.65 31.62
N VAL A 120 26.26 26.24 30.62
CA VAL A 120 27.73 26.33 30.67
C VAL A 120 28.18 27.79 30.74
N ARG A 121 27.60 28.67 29.91
CA ARG A 121 27.92 30.11 29.92
C ARG A 121 27.60 30.76 31.26
N ASN A 122 26.44 30.46 31.83
CA ASN A 122 26.00 31.03 33.11
C ASN A 122 26.84 30.52 34.29
N ARG A 123 27.33 29.27 34.27
CA ARG A 123 28.26 28.76 35.28
C ARG A 123 29.61 29.48 35.27
N ASN A 124 30.12 29.83 34.08
CA ASN A 124 31.40 30.52 33.96
C ASN A 124 31.31 31.99 34.41
N ASN A 125 30.19 32.67 34.14
CA ASN A 125 29.95 34.04 34.64
C ASN A 125 29.77 34.14 36.17
N LYS A 126 29.40 33.05 36.85
CA LYS A 126 29.22 33.02 38.32
C LYS A 126 30.52 32.74 39.09
N LYS A 127 31.58 32.31 38.40
CA LYS A 127 32.89 31.98 38.99
C LYS A 127 33.93 33.10 38.87
N ASN A 128 33.59 34.18 38.18
CA ASN A 128 34.32 35.45 38.16
C ASN A 128 33.62 36.45 39.08
#